data_AF-A0A8J4Y4D4-F1
#
_entry.id   AF-A0A8J4Y4D4-F1
#
_cell.length_a   1.000
_cell.length_b   1.000
_cell.length_c   1.000
_cell.angle_alpha   90.00
_cell.angle_beta   90.00
_cell.angle_gamma   90.00
#
_symmetry.space_group_name_H-M   'P 1'
#
loop_
_entity.id
_entity.type
_entity.pdbx_description
1 polymer ?
#
loop_
_entity_poly.entity_id
_entity_poly.type
_entity_poly.pdbx_seq_one_letter_code
_entity_poly.pdbx_strand_id
1 'polypeptide(L)'
;MFNYSGDIRKGKAKAQLKKQLQVEMLSRNVLPKVKCRVLDSSAVLWVIHWPANGTVRDFVVNFKQYIQQKLTSSDVYLVFDRYQDFSTRSTTRCNRSTEACRVHRLALDTPLPPQKVVLTVSENKSQLMEIICEELTRDTTPHRDYTMTHKLVITSSNNTLLLK
;
A
#
# COMPACT_ATOMS: atom_id res chain seq x y z
N MET A 1 -23.95 -10.85 9.42
CA MET A 1 -25.40 -10.59 9.53
C MET A 1 -25.94 -10.27 8.14
N PHE A 2 -26.52 -11.25 7.47
CA PHE A 2 -27.01 -11.15 6.09
C PHE A 2 -28.44 -10.56 6.06
N ASN A 3 -28.92 -10.09 4.92
CA ASN A 3 -30.33 -9.72 4.74
C ASN A 3 -31.18 -10.96 4.41
N TYR A 4 -32.49 -10.79 4.28
CA TYR A 4 -33.43 -11.88 3.94
C TYR A 4 -33.18 -12.50 2.56
N SER A 5 -32.40 -11.82 1.71
CA SER A 5 -31.99 -12.28 0.37
C SER A 5 -30.65 -13.01 0.37
N GLY A 6 -30.01 -13.19 1.53
CA GLY A 6 -28.70 -13.84 1.63
C GLY A 6 -27.49 -12.94 1.33
N ASP A 7 -27.70 -11.64 1.10
CA ASP A 7 -26.60 -10.69 0.88
C ASP A 7 -25.98 -10.20 2.19
N ILE A 8 -24.67 -9.97 2.20
CA ILE A 8 -24.00 -9.33 3.34
C ILE A 8 -24.52 -7.90 3.48
N ARG A 9 -25.14 -7.59 4.64
CA ARG A 9 -25.53 -6.22 4.96
C ARG A 9 -24.28 -5.34 5.00
N LYS A 10 -24.28 -4.23 4.23
CA LYS A 10 -23.23 -3.20 4.29
C LYS A 10 -23.19 -2.61 5.71
N GLY A 11 -22.24 -3.06 6.53
CA GLY A 11 -22.09 -2.61 7.90
C GLY A 11 -21.66 -1.14 7.99
N LYS A 12 -22.61 -0.23 8.28
CA LYS A 12 -22.32 1.18 8.60
C LYS A 12 -21.65 1.37 9.98
N ALA A 13 -21.58 0.32 10.80
CA ALA A 13 -21.15 0.38 12.18
C ALA A 13 -19.65 0.06 12.41
N LYS A 14 -18.82 -0.06 11.37
CA LYS A 14 -17.40 -0.43 11.53
C LYS A 14 -16.63 0.54 12.45
N ALA A 15 -16.89 1.85 12.32
CA ALA A 15 -16.29 2.85 13.19
C ALA A 15 -16.78 2.72 14.65
N GLN A 16 -18.06 2.37 14.82
CA GLN A 16 -18.70 2.20 16.12
C GLN A 16 -18.18 0.96 16.84
N LEU A 17 -18.05 -0.17 16.13
CA LEU A 17 -17.44 -1.40 16.62
C LEU A 17 -15.96 -1.21 16.95
N LYS A 18 -15.21 -0.49 16.10
CA LYS A 18 -13.80 -0.15 16.38
C LYS A 18 -13.67 0.66 17.68
N LYS A 19 -14.60 1.60 17.92
CA LYS A 19 -14.64 2.40 19.14
C LYS A 19 -15.00 1.56 20.37
N GLN A 20 -15.94 0.63 20.24
CA GLN A 20 -16.35 -0.28 21.33
C GLN A 20 -15.25 -1.28 21.73
N LEU A 21 -14.45 -1.73 20.75
CA LEU A 21 -13.37 -2.69 20.97
C LEU A 21 -12.03 -2.03 21.31
N GLN A 22 -11.97 -0.70 21.34
CA GLN A 22 -10.74 0.02 21.68
C GLN A 22 -10.47 -0.11 23.18
N VAL A 23 -9.47 -0.92 23.54
CA VAL A 23 -8.96 -1.00 24.91
C VAL A 23 -7.98 0.14 25.14
N GLU A 24 -8.21 0.97 26.15
CA GLU A 24 -7.25 1.99 26.57
C GLU A 24 -6.05 1.32 27.25
N MET A 25 -4.85 1.58 26.73
CA MET A 25 -3.61 1.12 27.36
C MET A 25 -2.98 2.23 28.19
N LEU A 26 -2.58 1.90 29.43
CA LEU A 26 -1.81 2.78 30.30
C LEU A 26 -0.42 3.03 29.69
N SER A 27 -0.05 4.30 29.55
CA SER A 27 1.18 4.78 28.90
C SER A 27 2.49 4.47 29.63
N ARG A 28 2.48 3.63 30.67
CA ARG A 28 3.58 3.56 31.66
C ARG A 28 4.62 2.44 31.48
N ASN A 29 4.54 1.62 30.43
CA ASN A 29 5.59 0.63 30.13
C ASN A 29 6.04 0.67 28.67
N VAL A 30 6.41 1.85 28.17
CA VAL A 30 6.98 1.96 26.83
C VAL A 30 8.50 1.94 26.97
N LEU A 31 9.09 0.74 26.79
CA LEU A 31 10.50 0.52 26.43
C LEU A 31 10.98 1.58 25.40
N PRO A 32 12.30 1.88 25.29
CA PRO A 32 12.79 2.97 24.44
C PRO A 32 12.07 2.93 23.09
N LYS A 33 11.29 3.98 22.86
CA LYS A 33 10.15 3.98 21.95
C LYS A 33 10.65 3.88 20.52
N VAL A 34 10.88 2.65 20.04
CA VAL A 34 11.13 2.40 18.62
C VAL A 34 9.91 2.96 17.89
N LYS A 35 10.09 4.10 17.25
CA LYS A 35 9.02 4.71 16.46
C LYS A 35 8.80 3.77 15.29
N CYS A 36 7.61 3.19 15.22
CA CYS A 36 7.21 2.29 14.14
C CYS A 36 6.05 2.92 13.38
N ARG A 37 6.11 2.89 12.05
CA ARG A 37 5.05 3.35 11.15
C ARG A 37 4.60 2.21 10.26
N VAL A 38 3.32 1.88 10.32
CA VAL A 38 2.67 0.96 9.38
C VAL A 38 2.02 1.78 8.27
N LEU A 39 2.44 1.54 7.03
CA LEU A 39 1.96 2.24 5.84
C LEU A 39 1.12 1.30 4.99
N ASP A 40 -0.14 1.69 4.72
CA ASP A 40 -0.95 1.07 3.68
C ASP A 40 -0.48 1.56 2.31
N SER A 41 0.22 0.71 1.57
CA SER A 41 0.73 1.04 0.23
C SER A 41 -0.37 1.49 -0.72
N SER A 42 -1.60 0.93 -0.61
CA SER A 42 -2.73 1.35 -1.44
C SER A 42 -3.09 2.80 -1.22
N ALA A 43 -2.99 3.29 0.02
CA ALA A 43 -3.23 4.68 0.35
C ALA A 43 -2.05 5.56 -0.08
N VAL A 44 -0.82 5.07 0.12
CA VAL A 44 0.41 5.79 -0.25
C VAL A 44 0.47 6.11 -1.75
N LEU A 45 0.00 5.21 -2.62
CA LEU A 45 -0.09 5.45 -4.07
C LEU A 45 -0.93 6.68 -4.46
N TRP A 46 -1.91 7.07 -3.63
CA TRP A 46 -2.72 8.27 -3.87
C TRP A 46 -2.06 9.56 -3.38
N VAL A 47 -1.09 9.45 -2.46
CA VAL A 47 -0.48 10.60 -1.79
C VAL A 47 0.82 11.04 -2.45
N ILE A 48 1.59 10.09 -2.99
CA ILE A 48 2.86 10.39 -3.66
C ILE A 48 2.59 11.20 -4.94
N HIS A 49 3.46 12.18 -5.19
CA HIS A 49 3.39 12.99 -6.39
C HIS A 49 3.41 12.13 -7.66
N TRP A 50 2.37 12.28 -8.47
CA TRP A 50 2.22 11.60 -9.75
C TRP A 50 2.84 12.46 -10.86
N PRO A 51 3.96 12.06 -11.48
CA PRO A 51 4.61 12.87 -12.50
C PRO A 51 3.73 12.97 -13.76
N ALA A 52 3.40 14.20 -14.17
CA ALA A 52 2.43 14.45 -15.23
C ALA A 52 2.87 13.97 -16.63
N ASN A 53 4.17 14.09 -16.94
CA ASN A 53 4.79 13.64 -18.19
C ASN A 53 5.98 12.70 -17.94
N GLY A 54 5.96 12.02 -16.79
CA GLY A 54 7.02 11.10 -16.40
C GLY A 54 6.76 9.67 -16.84
N THR A 55 7.71 8.83 -16.52
CA THR A 55 7.67 7.38 -16.68
C THR A 55 7.28 6.70 -15.37
N VAL A 56 6.98 5.40 -15.44
CA VAL A 56 6.79 4.59 -14.23
C VAL A 56 8.02 4.63 -13.33
N ARG A 57 9.23 4.68 -13.90
CA ARG A 57 10.48 4.84 -13.15
C ARG A 57 10.50 6.11 -12.31
N ASP A 58 10.07 7.24 -12.86
CA ASP A 58 10.04 8.52 -12.12
C ASP A 58 9.12 8.43 -10.90
N PHE A 59 7.98 7.77 -11.05
CA PHE A 59 7.09 7.51 -9.92
C PHE A 59 7.72 6.59 -8.88
N VAL A 60 8.41 5.53 -9.30
CA VAL A 60 9.15 4.64 -8.39
C VAL A 60 10.22 5.40 -7.62
N VAL A 61 10.93 6.34 -8.25
CA VAL A 61 11.90 7.21 -7.57
C VAL A 61 11.20 8.08 -6.51
N ASN A 62 10.08 8.73 -6.86
CA ASN A 62 9.29 9.50 -5.89
C ASN A 62 8.81 8.63 -4.71
N PHE A 63 8.43 7.38 -5.00
CA PHE A 63 8.03 6.41 -3.99
C PHE A 63 9.19 6.05 -3.05
N LYS A 64 10.37 5.74 -3.60
CA LYS A 64 11.58 5.46 -2.82
C LYS A 64 11.92 6.65 -1.91
N GLN A 65 11.92 7.87 -2.44
CA GLN A 65 12.15 9.09 -1.66
C GLN A 65 11.13 9.28 -0.53
N TYR A 66 9.85 9.02 -0.79
CA TYR A 66 8.81 9.09 0.24
C TYR A 66 9.07 8.11 1.40
N ILE A 67 9.46 6.86 1.09
CA ILE A 67 9.78 5.86 2.10
C ILE A 67 11.06 6.23 2.88
N GLN A 68 12.10 6.70 2.17
CA GLN A 68 13.35 7.17 2.80
C GLN A 68 13.08 8.25 3.85
N GLN A 69 12.24 9.25 3.54
CA GLN A 69 11.86 10.30 4.48
C GLN A 69 11.15 9.76 5.74
N LYS A 70 10.46 8.62 5.65
CA LYS A 70 9.83 8.00 6.83
C LYS A 70 10.84 7.20 7.64
N LEU A 71 11.78 6.54 6.97
CA LEU A 71 12.85 5.75 7.59
C LEU A 71 13.83 6.59 8.42
N THR A 72 13.99 7.90 8.14
CA THR A 72 14.84 8.79 8.96
C THR A 72 14.37 8.94 10.42
N SER A 73 13.11 8.60 10.72
CA SER A 73 12.49 8.90 12.01
C SER A 73 11.83 7.68 12.68
N SER A 74 11.75 6.55 11.99
CA SER A 74 10.99 5.39 12.42
C SER A 74 11.22 4.17 11.54
N ASP A 75 11.09 2.98 12.13
CA ASP A 75 10.92 1.73 11.39
C ASP A 75 9.67 1.80 10.53
N VAL A 76 9.74 1.37 9.27
CA VAL A 76 8.63 1.42 8.32
C VAL A 76 8.19 0.01 7.95
N TYR A 77 6.91 -0.27 8.13
CA TYR A 77 6.24 -1.48 7.71
C TYR A 77 5.33 -1.14 6.53
N LEU A 78 5.78 -1.43 5.32
CA LEU A 78 5.03 -1.20 4.10
C LEU A 78 4.17 -2.41 3.78
N VAL A 79 2.85 -2.22 3.90
CA VAL A 79 1.87 -3.28 3.71
C VAL A 79 1.20 -3.15 2.35
N PHE A 80 1.43 -4.12 1.48
CA PHE A 80 0.65 -4.33 0.27
C PHE A 80 -0.60 -5.14 0.64
N ASP A 81 -1.70 -4.43 0.93
CA ASP A 81 -2.99 -5.05 1.25
C ASP A 81 -3.44 -5.93 0.08
N ARG A 82 -3.60 -7.23 0.35
CA ARG A 82 -4.14 -8.18 -0.62
C ARG A 82 -5.62 -7.92 -0.75
N TYR A 83 -6.08 -7.61 -1.96
CA TYR A 83 -7.43 -8.02 -2.34
C TYR A 83 -7.36 -9.51 -2.58
N GLN A 84 -7.48 -10.29 -1.50
CA GLN A 84 -7.67 -11.73 -1.63
C GLN A 84 -8.90 -11.94 -2.52
N ASP A 85 -8.76 -12.78 -3.55
CA ASP A 85 -9.88 -13.18 -4.38
C ASP A 85 -11.00 -13.67 -3.44
N PHE A 86 -12.24 -13.24 -3.71
CA PHE A 86 -13.43 -13.55 -2.90
C PHE A 86 -13.53 -12.87 -1.52
N SER A 87 -12.68 -11.90 -1.18
CA SER A 87 -12.94 -11.00 -0.06
C SER A 87 -14.26 -10.24 -0.28
N THR A 88 -15.05 -9.98 0.76
CA THR A 88 -16.29 -9.17 0.67
C THR A 88 -16.07 -7.78 0.03
N ARG A 89 -14.81 -7.28 0.04
CA ARG A 89 -14.42 -6.06 -0.67
C ARG A 89 -14.18 -6.24 -2.16
N SER A 90 -13.80 -7.43 -2.63
CA SER A 90 -13.62 -7.75 -4.05
C SER A 90 -14.95 -7.74 -4.80
N THR A 91 -15.98 -8.39 -4.25
CA THR A 91 -17.34 -8.45 -4.79
C THR A 91 -18.04 -7.10 -4.82
N THR A 92 -17.80 -6.22 -3.85
CA THR A 92 -18.40 -4.87 -3.84
C THR A 92 -17.71 -3.85 -4.75
N ARG A 93 -16.53 -4.17 -5.29
CA ARG A 93 -15.80 -3.31 -6.25
C ARG A 93 -16.11 -3.60 -7.70
N CYS A 94 -16.46 -4.84 -8.04
CA CYS A 94 -17.07 -5.18 -9.33
C CYS A 94 -18.26 -4.24 -9.61
N ASN A 95 -19.04 -3.91 -8.58
CA ASN A 95 -20.19 -3.00 -8.70
C ASN A 95 -19.82 -1.51 -8.88
N ARG A 96 -18.53 -1.15 -8.95
CA ARG A 96 -18.04 0.21 -9.24
C ARG A 96 -17.33 0.31 -10.60
N SER A 97 -17.17 -0.79 -11.35
CA SER A 97 -16.60 -0.77 -12.68
C SER A 97 -17.64 -0.30 -13.69
N THR A 98 -17.99 0.98 -13.62
CA THR A 98 -18.54 1.70 -14.77
C THR A 98 -17.36 2.19 -15.60
N GLU A 99 -17.43 1.93 -16.89
CA GLU A 99 -16.48 2.30 -17.95
C GLU A 99 -15.34 1.31 -18.22
N ALA A 100 -15.10 1.09 -19.51
CA ALA A 100 -14.11 0.18 -20.06
C ALA A 100 -12.74 0.39 -19.40
N CYS A 101 -12.37 -0.52 -18.49
CA CYS A 101 -11.09 -0.49 -17.80
C CYS A 101 -10.00 -0.99 -18.77
N ARG A 102 -9.35 -0.06 -19.48
CA ARG A 102 -8.18 -0.40 -20.30
C ARG A 102 -7.05 -0.86 -19.38
N VAL A 103 -6.61 -2.09 -19.57
CA VAL A 103 -5.41 -2.60 -18.93
C VAL A 103 -4.21 -2.03 -19.68
N HIS A 104 -3.35 -1.32 -18.95
CA HIS A 104 -2.09 -0.82 -19.46
C HIS A 104 -1.00 -1.85 -19.16
N ARG A 105 -0.07 -2.05 -20.09
CA ARG A 105 1.17 -2.78 -19.82
C ARG A 105 2.16 -1.81 -19.23
N LEU A 106 2.32 -1.84 -17.90
CA LEU A 106 3.24 -0.97 -17.20
C LEU A 106 4.64 -1.60 -17.20
N ALA A 107 5.63 -0.81 -17.57
CA ALA A 107 7.06 -1.11 -17.37
C ALA A 107 7.80 0.19 -17.02
N LEU A 108 9.01 0.07 -16.46
CA LEU A 108 9.74 1.22 -15.90
C LEU A 108 9.94 2.38 -16.91
N ASP A 109 10.15 2.05 -18.17
CA ASP A 109 10.38 2.96 -19.30
C ASP A 109 9.08 3.46 -19.96
N THR A 110 7.93 2.88 -19.61
CA THR A 110 6.65 3.31 -20.19
C THR A 110 6.21 4.66 -19.62
N PRO A 111 5.57 5.52 -20.45
CA PRO A 111 4.91 6.73 -19.97
C PRO A 111 3.90 6.37 -18.89
N LEU A 112 3.93 7.09 -17.77
CA LEU A 112 3.04 6.85 -16.65
C LEU A 112 1.62 7.30 -17.02
N PRO A 113 0.63 6.40 -17.11
CA PRO A 113 -0.73 6.81 -17.40
C PRO A 113 -1.30 7.67 -16.27
N PRO A 114 -2.43 8.39 -16.49
CA PRO A 114 -3.02 9.21 -15.44
C PRO A 114 -3.33 8.43 -14.16
N GLN A 115 -3.06 9.02 -12.99
CA GLN A 115 -3.21 8.37 -11.68
C GLN A 115 -4.55 7.65 -11.51
N LYS A 116 -5.65 8.31 -11.86
CA LYS A 116 -6.98 7.73 -11.75
C LYS A 116 -7.13 6.47 -12.61
N VAL A 117 -6.57 6.45 -13.83
CA VAL A 117 -6.66 5.32 -14.76
C VAL A 117 -5.89 4.10 -14.24
N VAL A 118 -4.74 4.32 -13.59
CA VAL A 118 -3.94 3.23 -13.03
C VAL A 118 -4.52 2.71 -11.71
N LEU A 119 -4.93 3.61 -10.82
CA LEU A 119 -5.30 3.22 -9.45
C LEU A 119 -6.76 2.75 -9.28
N THR A 120 -7.64 2.99 -10.26
CA THR A 120 -9.02 2.48 -10.25
C THR A 120 -9.15 1.08 -10.85
N VAL A 121 -8.23 0.70 -11.73
CA VAL A 121 -8.18 -0.64 -12.35
C VAL A 121 -7.29 -1.55 -11.51
N SER A 122 -7.88 -2.61 -10.96
CA SER A 122 -7.17 -3.55 -10.07
C SER A 122 -5.92 -4.14 -10.72
N GLU A 123 -5.99 -4.52 -12.00
CA GLU A 123 -4.89 -5.09 -12.77
C GLU A 123 -3.70 -4.10 -12.87
N ASN A 124 -3.98 -2.87 -13.32
CA ASN A 124 -2.96 -1.82 -13.50
C ASN A 124 -2.30 -1.48 -12.15
N LYS A 125 -3.12 -1.39 -11.09
CA LYS A 125 -2.63 -1.15 -9.75
C LYS A 125 -1.76 -2.30 -9.24
N SER A 126 -2.13 -3.54 -9.52
CA SER A 126 -1.34 -4.72 -9.15
C SER A 126 0.02 -4.72 -9.86
N GLN A 127 0.04 -4.50 -11.17
CA GLN A 127 1.27 -4.36 -11.95
C GLN A 127 2.19 -3.27 -11.38
N LEU A 128 1.63 -2.09 -11.06
CA LEU A 128 2.41 -1.01 -10.47
C LEU A 128 2.99 -1.38 -9.09
N MET A 129 2.21 -2.06 -8.25
CA MET A 129 2.66 -2.52 -6.93
C MET A 129 3.79 -3.54 -7.04
N GLU A 130 3.71 -4.45 -8.01
CA GLU A 130 4.73 -5.45 -8.29
C GLU A 130 6.05 -4.79 -8.72
N ILE A 131 6.00 -3.85 -9.68
CA ILE A 131 7.17 -3.07 -10.11
C ILE A 131 7.81 -2.33 -8.92
N ILE A 132 7.02 -1.70 -8.06
CA ILE A 132 7.54 -1.02 -6.86
C ILE A 132 8.20 -2.01 -5.91
N CYS A 133 7.58 -3.17 -5.66
CA CYS A 133 8.16 -4.20 -4.79
C CYS A 133 9.50 -4.71 -5.35
N GLU A 134 9.55 -5.02 -6.64
CA GLU A 134 10.77 -5.47 -7.31
C GLU A 134 11.87 -4.43 -7.20
N GLU A 135 11.57 -3.17 -7.49
CA GLU A 135 12.54 -2.08 -7.47
C GLU A 135 13.01 -1.73 -6.05
N LEU A 136 12.18 -1.91 -5.02
CA LEU A 136 12.60 -1.77 -3.62
C LEU A 136 13.50 -2.94 -3.17
N THR A 137 13.29 -4.13 -3.74
CA THR A 137 14.04 -5.34 -3.37
C THR A 137 15.37 -5.43 -4.11
N ARG A 138 15.41 -5.00 -5.38
CA ARG A 138 16.61 -5.04 -6.25
C ARG A 138 17.66 -4.01 -5.86
N ASP A 139 17.23 -2.89 -5.30
CA ASP A 139 18.09 -1.75 -4.97
C ASP A 139 18.84 -2.02 -3.65
N THR A 140 19.94 -2.77 -3.70
CA THR A 140 20.77 -3.12 -2.53
C THR A 140 21.64 -1.97 -2.01
N THR A 141 21.87 -0.95 -2.84
CA THR A 141 22.69 0.23 -2.58
C THR A 141 22.12 1.19 -1.52
N PRO A 142 20.85 1.62 -1.57
CA PRO A 142 20.27 2.49 -0.56
C PRO A 142 20.09 1.80 0.81
N HIS A 143 19.94 0.48 0.87
CA HIS A 143 19.76 -0.21 2.15
C HIS A 143 20.92 0.05 3.10
N ARG A 144 22.16 0.00 2.60
CA ARG A 144 23.34 0.16 3.45
C ARG A 144 23.49 1.55 4.09
N ASP A 145 22.98 2.60 3.43
CA ASP A 145 23.08 3.98 3.92
C ASP A 145 21.89 4.41 4.79
N TYR A 146 20.71 3.82 4.60
CA TYR A 146 19.47 4.27 5.26
C TYR A 146 18.97 3.37 6.39
N THR A 147 19.30 2.07 6.38
CA THR A 147 18.79 1.13 7.41
C THR A 147 19.74 0.93 8.59
N MET A 148 20.85 1.68 8.67
CA MET A 148 21.77 1.71 9.81
C MET A 148 21.07 1.98 11.15
N THR A 149 19.95 2.72 11.14
CA THR A 149 19.20 3.10 12.35
C THR A 149 17.78 2.52 12.41
N HIS A 150 17.10 2.37 11.26
CA HIS A 150 15.69 1.99 11.18
C HIS A 150 15.42 0.97 10.08
N LYS A 151 14.60 -0.05 10.38
CA LYS A 151 14.34 -1.14 9.42
C LYS A 151 13.18 -0.83 8.47
N LEU A 152 13.26 -1.37 7.27
CA LEU A 152 12.16 -1.41 6.30
C LEU A 152 11.64 -2.85 6.19
N VAL A 153 10.36 -3.05 6.50
CA VAL A 153 9.70 -4.35 6.33
C VAL A 153 8.66 -4.21 5.23
N ILE A 154 8.80 -5.01 4.17
CA ILE A 154 7.86 -5.06 3.07
C ILE A 154 7.07 -6.37 3.18
N THR A 155 5.75 -6.27 3.29
CA THR A 155 4.87 -7.43 3.24
C THR A 155 4.16 -7.44 1.89
N SER A 156 4.62 -8.30 0.98
CA SER A 156 4.01 -8.56 -0.32
C SER A 156 3.46 -9.99 -0.38
N SER A 157 2.64 -10.30 -1.39
CA SER A 157 1.87 -11.54 -1.55
C SER A 157 2.67 -12.83 -1.43
N ASN A 158 3.97 -12.81 -1.78
CA ASN A 158 4.79 -14.00 -1.87
C ASN A 158 5.96 -14.05 -0.87
N ASN A 159 6.27 -12.97 -0.13
CA ASN A 159 7.35 -12.95 0.85
C ASN A 159 7.23 -11.77 1.83
N THR A 160 7.55 -12.01 3.10
CA THR A 160 7.88 -10.93 4.04
C THR A 160 9.37 -10.68 3.92
N LEU A 161 9.74 -9.52 3.38
CA LEU A 161 11.13 -9.13 3.25
C LEU A 161 11.47 -8.12 4.33
N LEU A 162 12.39 -8.52 5.21
CA LEU A 162 12.99 -7.63 6.19
C LEU A 162 14.29 -7.10 5.61
N LEU A 163 14.28 -5.82 5.29
CA LEU A 163 15.46 -5.09 4.82
C LEU A 163 16.01 -4.32 6.04
N LYS A 164 17.24 -4.69 6.40
CA LYS A 164 17.97 -4.20 7.57
C LYS A 164 19.28 -3.60 7.13
#